data_AF-B2D6J6-F1
#
_entry.id   AF-B2D6J6-F1
#
_cell.length_a   1.000
_cell.length_b   1.000
_cell.length_c   1.000
_cell.angle_alpha   90.00
_cell.angle_beta   90.00
_cell.angle_gamma   90.00
#
_symmetry.space_group_name_H-M   'P 1'
#
loop_
_entity.id
_entity.type
_entity.pdbx_description
1 polymer ?
#
loop_
_entity_poly.entity_id
_entity_poly.type
_entity_poly.pdbx_seq_one_letter_code
_entity_poly.pdbx_strand_id
1 'polypeptide(L)'
;MGVIFSVLLSGVLLMLYFLTYFNMESGLEEKMTPFECGFDPLSKMRAPFSTRFFLLVVLFLIFDVEVALLFPVLSAFSSSSSTMILTVVLAFIAILLFGMFHEWNEGALDWVSG
;
A
#
# COMPACT_ATOMS: atom_id res chain seq x y z
N MET A 1 21.11 38.59 -39.95
CA MET A 1 20.67 37.32 -40.58
C MET A 1 20.18 36.29 -39.58
N GLY A 2 20.96 35.90 -38.57
CA GLY A 2 20.52 34.90 -37.56
C GLY A 2 19.25 35.28 -36.78
N VAL A 3 19.10 36.55 -36.38
CA VAL A 3 17.90 37.03 -35.65
C VAL A 3 16.64 36.98 -36.52
N ILE A 4 16.76 37.29 -37.82
CA ILE A 4 15.64 37.25 -38.76
C ILE A 4 15.20 35.78 -38.98
N PHE A 5 16.18 34.87 -39.09
CA PHE A 5 15.91 33.44 -39.19
C PHE A 5 15.21 32.89 -37.93
N SER A 6 15.63 33.29 -36.73
CA SER A 6 14.98 32.83 -35.49
C SER A 6 13.55 33.35 -35.35
N VAL A 7 13.26 34.58 -35.77
CA VAL A 7 11.90 35.12 -35.73
C VAL A 7 10.99 34.39 -36.73
N LEU A 8 11.47 34.17 -37.96
CA LEU A 8 10.71 33.40 -38.97
C LEU A 8 10.45 31.98 -38.51
N LEU A 9 11.46 31.30 -37.93
CA LEU A 9 11.31 29.95 -37.39
C LEU A 9 10.27 29.92 -36.27
N SER A 10 10.32 30.87 -35.34
CA SER A 10 9.35 30.95 -34.25
C SER A 10 7.92 31.18 -34.75
N GLY A 11 7.72 32.03 -35.76
CA GLY A 11 6.41 32.29 -36.37
C GLY A 11 5.84 31.06 -37.07
N VAL A 12 6.68 30.32 -37.80
CA VAL A 12 6.27 29.06 -38.45
C VAL A 12 5.87 28.03 -37.40
N LEU A 13 6.65 27.86 -36.33
CA LEU A 13 6.32 26.91 -35.25
C LEU A 13 5.01 27.28 -34.54
N LEU A 14 4.76 28.57 -34.31
CA LEU A 14 3.52 29.06 -33.71
C LEU A 14 2.30 28.80 -34.61
N MET A 15 2.45 29.03 -35.92
CA MET A 15 1.41 28.73 -36.90
C MET A 15 1.12 27.23 -36.97
N LEU A 16 2.16 26.39 -36.96
CA LEU A 16 2.00 24.94 -36.92
C LEU A 16 1.28 24.50 -35.64
N TYR A 17 1.65 25.04 -34.47
CA TYR A 17 0.96 24.76 -33.22
C TYR A 17 -0.55 25.02 -33.32
N PHE A 18 -0.95 26.19 -33.81
CA PHE A 18 -2.36 26.54 -33.98
C PHE A 18 -3.09 25.64 -34.99
N LEU A 19 -2.43 25.23 -36.08
CA LEU A 19 -3.01 24.32 -37.06
C LEU A 19 -3.13 22.88 -36.54
N THR A 20 -2.19 22.43 -35.71
CA THR A 20 -2.21 21.10 -35.07
C THR A 20 -2.98 21.04 -33.77
N TYR A 21 -3.44 22.19 -33.26
CA TYR A 21 -4.38 22.29 -32.16
C TYR A 21 -5.77 21.84 -32.64
N PHE A 22 -5.85 20.56 -32.99
CA PHE A 22 -7.09 19.85 -33.19
C PHE A 22 -7.75 19.80 -31.83
N ASN A 23 -8.95 20.38 -31.72
CA ASN A 23 -9.75 20.36 -30.50
C ASN A 23 -9.93 18.91 -30.04
N MET A 24 -9.11 18.47 -29.09
CA MET A 24 -9.22 17.17 -28.45
C MET A 24 -10.29 17.23 -27.35
N GLU A 25 -11.42 17.89 -27.62
CA GLU A 25 -12.54 17.96 -26.68
C GLU A 25 -13.57 16.86 -26.92
N SER A 26 -13.69 16.35 -28.16
CA SER A 26 -14.57 15.23 -28.47
C SER A 26 -13.97 13.92 -27.92
N GLY A 27 -14.33 13.58 -26.68
CA GLY A 27 -13.92 12.36 -25.98
C GLY A 27 -13.09 12.58 -24.71
N LEU A 28 -12.98 13.81 -24.20
CA LEU A 28 -12.38 14.05 -22.88
C LEU A 28 -13.23 13.44 -21.76
N GLU A 29 -14.57 13.49 -21.84
CA GLU A 29 -15.45 12.88 -20.85
C GLU A 29 -15.22 11.37 -20.73
N GLU A 30 -15.21 10.64 -21.84
CA GLU A 30 -14.96 9.18 -21.88
C GLU A 30 -13.54 8.78 -21.45
N LYS A 31 -12.57 9.70 -21.56
CA LYS A 31 -11.21 9.47 -21.04
C LYS A 31 -11.12 9.70 -19.53
N MET A 32 -12.06 10.44 -18.97
CA MET A 32 -12.11 10.80 -17.55
C MET A 32 -13.03 9.87 -16.76
N THR A 33 -13.71 8.93 -17.42
CA THR A 33 -14.50 7.87 -16.77
C THR A 33 -13.64 6.67 -16.37
N PRO A 34 -14.03 5.93 -15.31
CA PRO A 34 -13.34 4.71 -14.92
C PRO A 34 -13.47 3.62 -15.99
N PHE A 35 -12.39 2.86 -16.22
CA PHE A 35 -12.42 1.73 -17.14
C PHE A 35 -13.18 0.54 -16.55
N GLU A 36 -14.34 0.20 -17.10
CA GLU A 36 -15.10 -1.04 -16.82
C GLU A 36 -15.24 -1.92 -18.09
N CYS A 37 -14.12 -2.27 -18.72
CA CYS A 37 -14.10 -3.16 -19.90
C CYS A 37 -15.00 -2.71 -21.07
N GLY A 38 -15.23 -1.39 -21.19
CA GLY A 38 -16.09 -0.80 -22.23
C GLY A 38 -17.56 -0.64 -21.84
N PHE A 39 -17.92 -0.88 -20.57
CA PHE A 39 -19.25 -0.62 -20.02
C PHE A 39 -19.26 0.61 -19.12
N ASP A 40 -20.44 1.20 -18.94
CA ASP A 40 -20.66 2.24 -17.94
C ASP A 40 -20.58 1.65 -16.53
N PRO A 41 -20.02 2.40 -15.56
CA PRO A 41 -19.84 1.91 -14.20
C PRO A 41 -21.16 1.49 -13.56
N LEU A 42 -21.31 0.19 -13.29
CA LEU A 42 -22.55 -0.38 -12.71
C LEU A 42 -22.76 0.04 -11.25
N SER A 43 -21.69 0.42 -10.55
CA SER A 43 -21.74 0.82 -9.15
C SER A 43 -20.66 1.84 -8.81
N LYS A 44 -20.80 2.50 -7.66
CA LYS A 44 -19.73 3.36 -7.15
C LYS A 44 -18.55 2.49 -6.74
N MET A 45 -17.34 2.83 -7.19
CA MET A 45 -16.08 2.14 -6.86
C MET A 45 -15.76 2.03 -5.35
N ARG A 46 -16.50 2.71 -4.48
CA ARG A 46 -16.34 2.59 -3.03
C ARG A 46 -17.21 1.45 -2.51
N ALA A 47 -16.71 0.23 -2.66
CA ALA A 47 -17.25 -0.92 -1.96
C ALA A 47 -16.74 -0.95 -0.51
N PRO A 48 -17.55 -1.42 0.45
CA PRO A 48 -17.04 -1.74 1.77
C PRO A 48 -15.92 -2.79 1.62
N PHE A 49 -14.77 -2.45 2.16
CA PHE A 49 -13.60 -3.29 2.11
C PHE A 49 -13.76 -4.52 3.02
N SER A 50 -13.09 -5.63 2.68
CA SER A 50 -13.15 -6.85 3.47
C SER A 50 -12.60 -6.59 4.89
N THR A 51 -13.43 -6.85 5.91
CA THR A 51 -13.03 -6.76 7.32
C THR A 51 -11.87 -7.70 7.67
N ARG A 52 -11.67 -8.77 6.89
CA ARG A 52 -10.58 -9.73 7.10
C ARG A 52 -9.21 -9.11 6.83
N PHE A 53 -9.06 -8.31 5.78
CA PHE A 53 -7.77 -7.64 5.54
C PHE A 53 -7.51 -6.54 6.56
N PHE A 54 -8.56 -5.89 7.08
CA PHE A 54 -8.40 -5.00 8.22
C PHE A 54 -7.84 -5.74 9.45
N LEU A 55 -8.36 -6.93 9.77
CA LEU A 55 -7.84 -7.75 10.87
C LEU A 55 -6.38 -8.18 10.64
N LEU A 56 -6.01 -8.57 9.41
CA LEU A 56 -4.62 -8.90 9.08
C LEU A 56 -3.66 -7.72 9.29
N VAL A 57 -4.07 -6.49 8.95
CA VAL A 57 -3.26 -5.28 9.16
C VAL A 57 -3.07 -4.99 10.65
N VAL A 58 -4.14 -5.12 11.45
CA VAL A 58 -4.07 -4.92 12.91
C VAL A 58 -3.18 -5.97 13.56
N LEU A 59 -3.33 -7.25 13.19
CA LEU A 59 -2.52 -8.36 13.68
C LEU A 59 -1.04 -8.18 13.33
N PHE A 60 -0.74 -7.79 12.08
CA PHE A 60 0.62 -7.47 11.65
C PHE A 60 1.25 -6.35 12.49
N LEU A 61 0.49 -5.28 12.76
CA LEU A 61 0.98 -4.15 13.56
C LEU A 61 1.32 -4.59 15.00
N ILE A 62 0.43 -5.36 15.64
CA ILE A 62 0.66 -5.85 17.00
C ILE A 62 1.90 -6.75 17.04
N PHE A 63 2.00 -7.71 16.11
CA PHE A 63 3.14 -8.62 16.04
C PHE A 63 4.47 -7.89 15.78
N ASP A 64 4.48 -6.86 14.94
CA ASP A 64 5.67 -6.05 14.68
C ASP A 64 6.15 -5.31 15.95
N VAL A 65 5.22 -4.77 16.75
CA VAL A 65 5.53 -4.16 18.04
C VAL A 65 6.07 -5.19 19.04
N GLU A 66 5.50 -6.38 19.08
CA GLU A 66 5.94 -7.46 19.97
C GLU A 66 7.36 -7.94 19.63
N VAL A 67 7.69 -8.06 18.34
CA VAL A 67 9.06 -8.40 17.89
C VAL A 67 10.03 -7.26 18.20
N ALA A 68 9.62 -6.00 18.06
CA ALA A 68 10.45 -4.86 18.45
C ALA A 68 10.79 -4.86 19.95
N LEU A 69 9.85 -5.28 20.81
CA LEU A 69 10.07 -5.44 22.25
C LEU A 69 10.96 -6.65 22.60
N LEU A 70 11.05 -7.65 21.72
CA LEU A 70 11.89 -8.83 21.91
C LEU A 70 13.39 -8.48 21.79
N PHE A 71 13.76 -7.49 20.96
CA PHE A 71 15.16 -7.09 20.74
C PHE A 71 15.92 -6.67 22.03
N PRO A 72 15.39 -5.75 22.86
CA PRO A 72 15.99 -5.39 24.14
C PRO A 72 16.10 -6.56 25.12
N VAL A 73 15.15 -7.48 25.10
CA VAL A 73 15.17 -8.66 25.98
C VAL A 73 16.28 -9.62 25.57
N LEU A 74 16.49 -9.84 24.27
CA LEU A 74 17.60 -10.63 23.77
C LEU A 74 18.97 -10.00 24.06
N SER A 75 19.09 -8.66 23.98
CA SER A 75 20.34 -7.98 24.32
C SER A 75 20.63 -8.02 25.83
N ALA A 76 19.60 -8.02 26.68
CA ALA A 76 19.76 -8.25 28.12
C ALA A 76 20.22 -9.70 28.42
N PHE A 77 19.70 -10.68 27.68
CA PHE A 77 20.12 -12.08 27.82
C PHE A 77 21.56 -12.32 27.38
N SER A 78 22.01 -11.66 26.30
CA SER A 78 23.40 -11.81 25.82
C SER A 78 24.42 -11.15 26.74
N SER A 79 24.04 -10.07 27.45
CA SER A 79 24.91 -9.38 28.41
C SER A 79 24.92 -10.03 29.79
N SER A 80 23.83 -10.70 30.19
CA SER A 80 23.77 -11.42 31.47
C SER A 80 22.88 -12.67 31.38
N SER A 81 23.46 -13.83 31.66
CA SER A 81 22.77 -15.12 31.68
C SER A 81 22.19 -15.44 33.06
N SER A 82 21.34 -14.55 33.58
CA SER A 82 20.59 -14.81 34.81
C SER A 82 19.41 -15.75 34.55
N THR A 83 19.17 -16.68 35.47
CA THR A 83 17.99 -17.56 35.43
C THR A 83 16.68 -16.77 35.39
N MET A 84 16.63 -15.57 35.99
CA MET A 84 15.47 -14.68 35.90
C MET A 84 15.23 -14.13 34.48
N ILE A 85 16.29 -13.79 33.74
CA ILE A 85 16.13 -13.26 32.38
C ILE A 85 15.66 -14.38 31.46
N LEU A 86 16.19 -15.60 31.66
CA LEU A 86 15.74 -16.78 30.94
C LEU A 86 14.25 -17.06 31.18
N THR A 87 13.76 -16.99 32.43
CA THR A 87 12.33 -17.22 32.71
C THR A 87 11.45 -16.13 32.09
N VAL A 88 11.89 -14.87 32.09
CA VAL A 88 11.16 -13.76 31.44
C VAL A 88 11.10 -13.95 29.92
N VAL A 89 12.21 -14.32 29.26
CA VAL A 89 12.24 -14.60 27.82
C VAL A 89 11.29 -15.75 27.46
N LEU A 90 11.34 -16.85 28.22
CA LEU A 90 10.46 -18.00 27.99
C LEU A 90 8.99 -17.66 28.22
N ALA A 91 8.67 -16.89 29.25
CA ALA A 91 7.31 -16.42 29.50
C ALA A 91 6.81 -15.51 28.37
N PHE A 92 7.66 -14.61 27.88
CA PHE A 92 7.31 -13.71 26.77
C PHE A 92 7.01 -14.50 25.49
N ILE A 93 7.88 -15.43 25.11
CA ILE A 93 7.66 -16.30 23.93
C ILE A 93 6.40 -17.15 24.09
N ALA A 94 6.12 -17.67 25.29
CA ALA A 94 4.91 -18.46 25.54
C ALA A 94 3.63 -17.63 25.32
N ILE A 95 3.62 -16.37 25.74
CA ILE A 95 2.49 -15.46 25.53
C ILE A 95 2.28 -15.19 24.03
N LEU A 96 3.35 -14.93 23.27
CA LEU A 96 3.27 -14.71 21.81
C LEU A 96 2.69 -15.93 21.09
N LEU A 97 3.18 -17.13 21.42
CA LEU A 97 2.69 -18.37 20.83
C LEU A 97 1.22 -18.60 21.17
N PHE A 98 0.82 -18.36 22.42
CA PHE A 98 -0.57 -18.52 22.85
C PHE A 98 -1.51 -17.53 22.13
N GLY A 99 -1.10 -16.27 21.98
CA GLY A 99 -1.85 -15.26 21.21
C GLY A 99 -2.04 -15.69 19.75
N MET A 100 -0.97 -16.13 19.10
CA MET A 100 -1.03 -16.63 17.72
C MET A 100 -1.96 -17.84 17.58
N PHE A 101 -1.90 -18.82 18.49
CA PHE A 101 -2.80 -19.98 18.45
C PHE A 101 -4.26 -19.58 18.65
N HIS A 102 -4.53 -18.61 19.52
CA HIS A 102 -5.89 -18.09 19.71
C HIS A 102 -6.42 -17.43 18.44
N GLU A 103 -5.65 -16.54 17.81
CA GLU A 103 -6.03 -15.86 16.56
C GLU A 103 -6.21 -16.83 15.39
N TRP A 104 -5.39 -17.88 15.32
CA TRP A 104 -5.57 -18.94 14.33
C TRP A 104 -6.88 -19.69 14.54
N ASN A 105 -7.23 -20.06 15.78
CA ASN A 105 -8.49 -20.76 16.06
C ASN A 105 -9.73 -19.90 15.74
N GLU A 106 -9.62 -18.57 15.79
CA GLU A 106 -10.67 -17.63 15.36
C GLU A 106 -10.76 -17.47 13.83
N GLY A 107 -9.89 -18.12 13.05
CA GLY A 107 -9.90 -18.06 11.59
C GLY A 107 -9.48 -16.69 11.03
N ALA A 108 -8.81 -15.86 11.83
CA ALA A 108 -8.33 -14.54 11.40
C ALA A 108 -7.27 -14.64 10.29
N LEU A 109 -6.54 -15.77 10.24
CA LEU A 109 -5.48 -16.07 9.29
C LEU A 109 -5.96 -16.85 8.06
N ASP A 110 -7.20 -17.35 8.07
CA ASP A 110 -7.74 -18.15 6.97
C ASP A 110 -8.09 -17.25 5.79
N TRP A 111 -7.32 -17.40 4.70
CA TRP A 111 -7.67 -16.80 3.43
C TRP A 111 -8.82 -17.57 2.81
N VAL A 112 -9.81 -16.85 2.27
CA VAL A 112 -10.92 -17.45 1.53
C VAL A 112 -10.35 -18.25 0.35
N SER A 113 -10.40 -19.58 0.45
CA SER A 113 -10.41 -20.45 -0.72
C SER A 113 -11.83 -20.41 -1.29
N GLY A 114 -12.09 -19.40 -2.12
CA GLY A 114 -13.17 -19.39 -3.08
C GLY A 114 -12.59 -19.74 -4.43
#